data_AF-A0A1R1I5L2-F1
#
_entry.id   AF-A0A1R1I5L2-F1
#
_cell.length_a   1.000
_cell.length_b   1.000
_cell.length_c   1.000
_cell.angle_alpha   90.00
_cell.angle_beta   90.00
_cell.angle_gamma   90.00
#
_symmetry.space_group_name_H-M   'P 1'
#
loop_
_entity.id
_entity.type
_entity.pdbx_description
1 polymer ?
#
loop_
_entity_poly.entity_id
_entity_poly.type
_entity_poly.pdbx_seq_one_letter_code
_entity_poly.pdbx_strand_id
1 'polypeptide(L)'
;MNLMTGIAAVLLAVLATVRPALAGQDEVDPLASPRWADMRYLFPEGATLRFDPRVRVLAPAVAENPLQVPLTVDASELGPVSEVLVFADFNPIVEVMRFFPEAAPAWLGFRIKLQQSTPVRAAARTADGVWHVGGTWVTTVGGGCTVPSAKAGSPDWQARLNQVSGRQWNRGAQADRIRLRIEHPMDTGLVAGIPAFHLDQVELLDAAGQRLMRLQLHEPVSENPVFTLRRGAVAGPVEVRGYDNNGNAFHARIAP
;
A
#
# COMPACT_ATOMS: atom_id res chain seq x y z
N MET A 1 -12.17 -81.12 34.54
CA MET A 1 -10.71 -81.26 34.56
C MET A 1 -10.19 -80.61 33.28
N ASN A 2 -9.28 -79.64 33.41
CA ASN A 2 -8.59 -78.81 32.38
C ASN A 2 -9.50 -77.75 31.72
N LEU A 3 -9.53 -76.46 32.09
CA LEU A 3 -8.52 -75.42 32.41
C LEU A 3 -7.70 -74.93 31.20
N MET A 4 -7.56 -73.59 31.12
CA MET A 4 -6.65 -72.75 30.29
C MET A 4 -7.28 -72.12 29.02
N THR A 5 -7.82 -70.90 29.11
CA THR A 5 -7.19 -69.56 28.97
C THR A 5 -6.89 -69.14 27.53
N GLY A 6 -7.46 -68.00 27.13
CA GLY A 6 -7.10 -67.27 25.91
C GLY A 6 -7.78 -65.90 25.89
N ILE A 7 -7.24 -64.94 26.64
CA ILE A 7 -7.64 -63.53 26.62
C ILE A 7 -7.13 -62.93 25.31
N ALA A 8 -8.04 -62.65 24.37
CA ALA A 8 -7.71 -61.91 23.16
C ALA A 8 -7.80 -60.40 23.47
N ALA A 9 -6.65 -59.79 23.73
CA ALA A 9 -6.51 -58.35 23.85
C ALA A 9 -6.69 -57.68 22.48
N VAL A 10 -7.80 -56.98 22.27
CA VAL A 10 -8.02 -56.12 21.10
C VAL A 10 -7.29 -54.80 21.37
N LEU A 11 -6.06 -54.67 20.87
CA LEU A 11 -5.35 -53.40 20.80
C LEU A 11 -5.96 -52.57 19.65
N LEU A 12 -6.80 -51.61 19.99
CA LEU A 12 -7.29 -50.60 19.06
C LEU A 12 -6.17 -49.57 18.82
N ALA A 13 -5.39 -49.76 17.76
CA ALA A 13 -4.39 -48.79 17.33
C ALA A 13 -5.10 -47.56 16.75
N VAL A 14 -5.22 -46.51 17.57
CA VAL A 14 -5.60 -45.18 17.10
C VAL A 14 -4.43 -44.66 16.25
N LEU A 15 -4.51 -44.83 14.93
CA LEU A 15 -3.68 -44.07 13.99
C LEU A 15 -4.11 -42.61 14.10
N ALA A 16 -3.49 -41.86 15.01
CA ALA A 16 -3.46 -40.42 14.93
C ALA A 16 -2.71 -40.09 13.63
N THR A 17 -3.46 -39.81 12.55
CA THR A 17 -2.89 -39.22 11.34
C THR A 17 -2.42 -37.83 11.71
N VAL A 18 -1.16 -37.73 12.13
CA VAL A 18 -0.44 -36.46 12.21
C VAL A 18 -0.41 -35.95 10.77
N ARG A 19 -1.37 -35.09 10.41
CA ARG A 19 -1.27 -34.32 9.19
C ARG A 19 -0.01 -33.48 9.36
N PRO A 20 1.01 -33.63 8.50
CA PRO A 20 2.08 -32.65 8.52
C PRO A 20 1.39 -31.31 8.28
N ALA A 21 1.60 -30.37 9.20
CA ALA A 21 1.37 -28.98 8.85
C ALA A 21 2.22 -28.77 7.59
N LEU A 22 1.58 -28.52 6.45
CA LEU A 22 2.30 -27.96 5.31
C LEU A 22 2.82 -26.61 5.81
N ALA A 23 4.03 -26.63 6.39
CA ALA A 23 4.90 -25.48 6.38
C ALA A 23 4.89 -25.01 4.93
N GLY A 24 4.38 -23.79 4.71
CA GLY A 24 4.17 -23.25 3.38
C GLY A 24 5.43 -23.48 2.58
N GLN A 25 5.30 -24.22 1.48
CA GLN A 25 6.31 -24.11 0.44
C GLN A 25 6.38 -22.62 0.16
N ASP A 26 7.55 -22.02 0.37
CA ASP A 26 7.80 -20.63 0.01
C ASP A 26 7.41 -20.53 -1.46
N GLU A 27 6.23 -19.96 -1.68
CA GLU A 27 5.64 -19.86 -3.01
C GLU A 27 6.66 -19.07 -3.84
N VAL A 28 7.07 -19.64 -4.97
CA VAL A 28 8.11 -19.04 -5.81
C VAL A 28 7.65 -17.64 -6.17
N ASP A 29 8.46 -16.62 -5.87
CA ASP A 29 8.11 -15.23 -6.15
C ASP A 29 7.77 -15.05 -7.64
N PRO A 30 6.53 -14.66 -7.99
CA PRO A 30 6.10 -14.50 -9.39
C PRO A 30 6.91 -13.46 -10.17
N LEU A 31 7.55 -12.52 -9.46
CA LEU A 31 8.40 -11.49 -10.06
C LEU A 31 9.89 -11.83 -10.03
N ALA A 32 10.26 -13.01 -9.50
CA ALA A 32 11.63 -13.51 -9.38
C ALA A 32 12.62 -12.47 -8.82
N SER A 33 12.17 -11.67 -7.84
CA SER A 33 12.98 -10.64 -7.21
C SER A 33 14.05 -11.28 -6.34
N PRO A 34 15.34 -10.98 -6.57
CA PRO A 34 16.42 -11.43 -5.69
C PRO A 34 16.31 -10.84 -4.28
N ARG A 35 15.55 -9.76 -4.09
CA ARG A 35 15.33 -9.12 -2.78
C ARG A 35 14.04 -9.56 -2.09
N TRP A 36 13.25 -10.46 -2.66
CA TRP A 36 11.97 -10.87 -2.07
C TRP A 36 12.11 -11.37 -0.63
N ALA A 37 13.13 -12.19 -0.37
CA ALA A 37 13.40 -12.69 0.98
C ALA A 37 13.67 -11.55 1.97
N ASP A 38 14.38 -10.50 1.55
CA ASP A 38 14.64 -9.32 2.37
C ASP A 38 13.34 -8.59 2.70
N MET A 39 12.40 -8.46 1.75
CA MET A 39 11.16 -7.70 1.92
C MET A 39 10.29 -8.19 3.09
N ARG A 40 10.53 -9.41 3.59
CA ARG A 40 9.85 -9.94 4.77
C ARG A 40 10.01 -9.06 6.03
N TYR A 41 11.06 -8.24 6.13
CA TYR A 41 11.24 -7.32 7.28
C TYR A 41 10.14 -6.26 7.39
N LEU A 42 9.42 -5.95 6.30
CA LEU A 42 8.34 -4.95 6.28
C LEU A 42 7.05 -5.43 6.97
N PHE A 43 6.98 -6.73 7.25
CA PHE A 43 5.82 -7.40 7.81
C PHE A 43 6.06 -7.74 9.29
N PRO A 44 5.00 -7.88 10.09
CA PRO A 44 5.13 -8.42 11.43
C PRO A 44 5.84 -9.77 11.45
N GLU A 45 6.60 -10.03 12.50
CA GLU A 45 7.27 -11.32 12.68
C GLU A 45 6.25 -12.47 12.61
N GLY A 46 6.56 -13.51 11.84
CA GLY A 46 5.67 -14.66 11.64
C GLY A 46 4.44 -14.40 10.75
N ALA A 47 4.36 -13.25 10.07
CA ALA A 47 3.29 -12.97 9.13
C ALA A 47 3.17 -14.08 8.05
N THR A 48 1.93 -14.52 7.79
CA THR A 48 1.65 -15.45 6.69
C THR A 48 1.45 -14.66 5.41
N LEU A 49 2.32 -14.88 4.42
CA LEU A 49 2.26 -14.24 3.11
C LEU A 49 1.81 -15.26 2.05
N ARG A 50 0.99 -14.82 1.10
CA ARG A 50 0.56 -15.61 -0.07
C ARG A 50 0.55 -14.73 -1.30
N PHE A 51 1.04 -15.22 -2.44
CA PHE A 51 0.84 -14.49 -3.68
C PHE A 51 -0.60 -14.65 -4.14
N ASP A 52 -1.25 -13.53 -4.50
CA ASP A 52 -2.67 -13.55 -4.82
C ASP A 52 -2.98 -12.62 -6.02
N PRO A 53 -3.46 -13.16 -7.15
CA PRO A 53 -3.77 -12.36 -8.33
C PRO A 53 -4.93 -11.36 -8.11
N ARG A 54 -5.70 -11.50 -7.03
CA ARG A 54 -6.75 -10.54 -6.63
C ARG A 54 -6.16 -9.24 -6.08
N VAL A 55 -4.88 -9.22 -5.71
CA VAL A 55 -4.15 -7.99 -5.39
C VAL A 55 -3.50 -7.47 -6.66
N ARG A 56 -4.17 -6.52 -7.31
CA ARG A 56 -3.75 -5.99 -8.60
C ARG A 56 -2.94 -4.73 -8.40
N VAL A 57 -1.70 -4.76 -8.89
CA VAL A 57 -0.79 -3.61 -8.91
C VAL A 57 -0.61 -3.19 -10.36
N LEU A 58 -1.23 -2.08 -10.75
CA LEU A 58 -1.26 -1.59 -12.13
C LEU A 58 -0.28 -0.42 -12.25
N ALA A 59 0.72 -0.59 -13.10
CA ALA A 59 1.74 0.40 -13.43
C ALA A 59 2.13 0.25 -14.92
N PRO A 60 2.70 1.27 -15.56
CA PRO A 60 3.25 1.09 -16.89
C PRO A 60 4.45 0.13 -16.85
N ALA A 61 4.61 -0.70 -17.88
CA ALA A 61 5.76 -1.59 -17.99
C ALA A 61 7.09 -0.81 -18.09
N VAL A 62 7.04 0.40 -18.68
CA VAL A 62 8.16 1.33 -18.78
C VAL A 62 7.73 2.70 -18.26
N ALA A 63 8.47 3.25 -17.32
CA ALA A 63 8.28 4.59 -16.78
C ALA A 63 9.43 5.52 -17.23
N GLU A 64 9.12 6.43 -18.16
CA GLU A 64 10.05 7.43 -18.68
C GLU A 64 10.45 8.47 -17.62
N ASN A 65 9.48 8.87 -16.79
CA ASN A 65 9.72 9.79 -15.68
C ASN A 65 9.77 9.02 -14.33
N PRO A 66 10.97 8.74 -13.78
CA PRO A 66 11.14 8.01 -12.53
C PRO A 66 10.63 8.78 -11.30
N LEU A 67 10.35 10.10 -11.42
CA LEU A 67 9.82 10.93 -10.33
C LEU A 67 8.30 10.82 -10.17
N GLN A 68 7.59 10.36 -11.21
CA GLN A 68 6.14 10.45 -11.35
C GLN A 68 5.54 9.17 -11.94
N VAL A 69 5.91 8.02 -11.40
CA VAL A 69 5.44 6.71 -11.89
C VAL A 69 4.01 6.46 -11.42
N PRO A 70 3.01 6.38 -12.31
CA PRO A 70 1.63 6.14 -11.90
C PRO A 70 1.43 4.70 -11.45
N LEU A 71 0.75 4.55 -10.31
CA LEU A 71 0.41 3.28 -9.69
C LEU A 71 -1.08 3.24 -9.35
N THR A 72 -1.73 2.10 -9.53
CA THR A 72 -3.04 1.82 -8.95
C THR A 72 -2.98 0.47 -8.26
N VAL A 73 -3.38 0.46 -6.99
CA VAL A 73 -3.54 -0.76 -6.20
C VAL A 73 -5.04 -1.04 -6.07
N ASP A 74 -5.45 -2.25 -6.44
CA ASP A 74 -6.82 -2.75 -6.28
C ASP A 74 -6.78 -4.12 -5.62
N ALA A 75 -7.22 -4.17 -4.36
CA ALA A 75 -7.38 -5.39 -3.58
C ALA A 75 -8.85 -5.61 -3.19
N SER A 76 -9.79 -4.93 -3.87
CA SER A 76 -11.21 -4.97 -3.50
C SER A 76 -11.86 -6.35 -3.69
N GLU A 77 -11.28 -7.22 -4.52
CA GLU A 77 -11.72 -8.60 -4.73
C GLU A 77 -11.41 -9.55 -3.54
N LEU A 78 -10.60 -9.11 -2.56
CA LEU A 78 -10.36 -9.88 -1.34
C LEU A 78 -11.49 -9.79 -0.31
N GLY A 79 -12.42 -8.84 -0.49
CA GLY A 79 -13.40 -8.49 0.54
C GLY A 79 -12.82 -7.52 1.59
N PRO A 80 -13.16 -7.65 2.88
CA PRO A 80 -12.66 -6.75 3.92
C PRO A 80 -11.13 -6.82 4.08
N VAL A 81 -10.47 -5.69 3.84
CA VAL A 81 -9.02 -5.50 4.00
C VAL A 81 -8.78 -4.47 5.09
N SER A 82 -7.96 -4.80 6.09
CA SER A 82 -7.66 -3.88 7.20
C SER A 82 -6.55 -2.89 6.85
N GLU A 83 -5.59 -3.31 6.02
CA GLU A 83 -4.38 -2.57 5.71
C GLU A 83 -3.82 -3.03 4.36
N VAL A 84 -3.25 -2.10 3.60
CA VAL A 84 -2.45 -2.39 2.42
C VAL A 84 -1.10 -1.70 2.53
N LEU A 85 -0.03 -2.48 2.49
CA LEU A 85 1.36 -2.02 2.44
C LEU A 85 1.81 -1.98 0.98
N VAL A 86 2.34 -0.84 0.53
CA VAL A 86 2.91 -0.66 -0.81
C VAL A 86 4.41 -0.44 -0.70
N PHE A 87 5.18 -1.15 -1.51
CA PHE A 87 6.63 -1.10 -1.47
C PHE A 87 7.27 -1.40 -2.83
N ALA A 88 8.53 -0.97 -3.00
CA ALA A 88 9.32 -1.20 -4.19
C ALA A 88 10.66 -1.83 -3.83
N ASP A 89 10.89 -3.06 -4.29
CA ASP A 89 11.94 -3.94 -3.76
C ASP A 89 13.35 -3.33 -3.83
N PHE A 90 13.63 -2.54 -4.88
CA PHE A 90 14.97 -2.01 -5.16
C PHE A 90 15.11 -0.51 -4.91
N ASN A 91 14.08 0.13 -4.36
CA ASN A 91 14.23 1.49 -3.87
C ASN A 91 15.12 1.49 -2.61
N PRO A 92 15.91 2.56 -2.38
CA PRO A 92 16.67 2.74 -1.14
C PRO A 92 15.74 2.90 0.07
N ILE A 93 14.62 3.59 -0.11
CA ILE A 93 13.50 3.64 0.84
C ILE A 93 12.42 2.75 0.25
N VAL A 94 12.32 1.54 0.80
CA VAL A 94 11.52 0.43 0.22
C VAL A 94 10.03 0.64 0.44
N GLU A 95 9.63 1.00 1.66
CA GLU A 95 8.24 1.26 2.02
C GLU A 95 7.79 2.58 1.39
N VAL A 96 6.69 2.54 0.63
CA VAL A 96 6.14 3.72 -0.05
C VAL A 96 5.02 4.33 0.78
N MET A 97 4.09 3.49 1.23
CA MET A 97 2.96 3.89 2.08
C MET A 97 2.25 2.66 2.65
N ARG A 98 1.46 2.91 3.69
CA ARG A 98 0.35 2.05 4.12
C ARG A 98 -0.97 2.78 3.92
N PHE A 99 -2.00 2.10 3.46
CA PHE A 99 -3.36 2.63 3.49
C PHE A 99 -4.36 1.69 4.16
N PHE A 100 -5.32 2.27 4.86
CA PHE A 100 -6.33 1.60 5.66
C PHE A 100 -7.68 1.96 5.04
N PRO A 101 -8.28 1.07 4.22
CA PRO A 101 -9.44 1.41 3.43
C PRO A 101 -10.74 1.52 4.24
N GLU A 102 -10.79 1.15 5.52
CA GLU A 102 -11.92 1.38 6.45
C GLU A 102 -13.33 1.30 5.83
N ALA A 103 -14.03 2.42 5.60
CA ALA A 103 -15.37 2.43 5.01
C ALA A 103 -15.38 2.51 3.46
N ALA A 104 -14.21 2.64 2.84
CA ALA A 104 -14.00 2.65 1.40
C ALA A 104 -13.50 1.28 0.88
N PRO A 105 -13.62 1.00 -0.43
CA PRO A 105 -12.94 -0.13 -1.04
C PRO A 105 -11.41 -0.03 -0.92
N ALA A 106 -10.74 -1.19 -0.88
CA ALA A 106 -9.27 -1.30 -0.94
C ALA A 106 -8.72 -0.97 -2.35
N TRP A 107 -8.88 0.29 -2.75
CA TRP A 107 -8.54 0.80 -4.07
C TRP A 107 -7.91 2.19 -3.96
N LEU A 108 -6.68 2.36 -4.44
CA LEU A 108 -5.96 3.63 -4.40
C LEU A 108 -5.08 3.81 -5.63
N GLY A 109 -5.25 4.94 -6.32
CA GLY A 109 -4.39 5.40 -7.41
C GLY A 109 -3.51 6.57 -6.97
N PHE A 110 -2.22 6.51 -7.26
CA PHE A 110 -1.22 7.50 -6.82
C PHE A 110 0.02 7.46 -7.72
N ARG A 111 1.08 8.18 -7.34
CA ARG A 111 2.36 8.18 -8.04
C ARG A 111 3.52 8.00 -7.07
N ILE A 112 4.55 7.31 -7.53
CA ILE A 112 5.75 7.00 -6.75
C ILE A 112 7.02 7.40 -7.50
N LYS A 113 8.09 7.56 -6.72
CA LYS A 113 9.47 7.71 -7.18
C LYS A 113 10.12 6.33 -7.28
N LEU A 114 10.82 6.05 -8.37
CA LEU A 114 11.59 4.83 -8.54
C LEU A 114 13.07 5.15 -8.75
N GLN A 115 13.94 4.54 -7.94
CA GLN A 115 15.39 4.75 -8.07
C GLN A 115 16.00 3.94 -9.20
N GLN A 116 15.40 2.80 -9.54
CA GLN A 116 15.83 1.92 -10.62
C GLN A 116 14.65 1.02 -11.03
N SER A 117 14.83 0.25 -12.11
CA SER A 117 13.86 -0.76 -12.53
C SER A 117 13.62 -1.75 -11.39
N THR A 118 12.37 -2.01 -11.02
CA THR A 118 12.07 -2.73 -9.78
C THR A 118 10.70 -3.40 -9.80
N PRO A 119 10.53 -4.53 -9.09
CA PRO A 119 9.22 -4.98 -8.64
C PRO A 119 8.56 -3.91 -7.76
N VAL A 120 7.34 -3.51 -8.14
CA VAL A 120 6.45 -2.69 -7.31
C VAL A 120 5.33 -3.59 -6.82
N ARG A 121 5.10 -3.60 -5.50
CA ARG A 121 4.21 -4.54 -4.84
C ARG A 121 3.20 -3.85 -3.94
N ALA A 122 2.09 -4.54 -3.74
CA ALA A 122 1.14 -4.26 -2.69
C ALA A 122 0.85 -5.56 -1.95
N ALA A 123 0.79 -5.47 -0.62
CA ALA A 123 0.38 -6.55 0.24
C ALA A 123 -0.86 -6.11 1.04
N ALA A 124 -1.98 -6.80 0.87
CA ALA A 124 -3.24 -6.51 1.52
C ALA A 124 -3.51 -7.52 2.64
N ARG A 125 -3.76 -7.02 3.85
CA ARG A 125 -4.06 -7.83 5.02
C ARG A 125 -5.56 -8.02 5.19
N THR A 126 -6.01 -9.27 5.15
CA THR A 126 -7.40 -9.66 5.38
C THR A 126 -7.68 -9.91 6.86
N ALA A 127 -8.96 -10.01 7.23
CA ALA A 127 -9.40 -10.13 8.63
C ALA A 127 -8.87 -11.39 9.36
N ASP A 128 -8.52 -12.44 8.62
CA ASP A 128 -7.86 -13.65 9.13
C ASP A 128 -6.35 -13.46 9.40
N GLY A 129 -5.81 -12.27 9.10
CA GLY A 129 -4.42 -11.90 9.36
C GLY A 129 -3.43 -12.28 8.26
N VAL A 130 -3.90 -12.90 7.17
CA VAL A 130 -3.06 -13.28 6.02
C VAL A 130 -2.75 -12.04 5.17
N TRP A 131 -1.50 -11.94 4.70
CA TRP A 131 -1.07 -10.93 3.75
C TRP A 131 -1.10 -11.50 2.33
N HIS A 132 -2.01 -11.00 1.51
CA HIS A 132 -2.12 -11.32 0.10
C HIS A 132 -1.24 -10.35 -0.69
N VAL A 133 -0.30 -10.87 -1.47
CA VAL A 133 0.73 -10.08 -2.15
C VAL A 133 0.54 -10.15 -3.65
N GLY A 134 0.51 -8.99 -4.29
CA GLY A 134 0.56 -8.85 -5.73
C GLY A 134 1.59 -7.80 -6.15
N GLY A 135 1.91 -7.76 -7.43
CA GLY A 135 2.91 -6.82 -7.92
C GLY A 135 3.06 -6.84 -9.43
N THR A 136 3.87 -5.91 -9.91
CA THR A 136 4.27 -5.82 -11.32
C THR A 136 5.71 -5.34 -11.42
N TRP A 137 6.38 -5.66 -12.52
CA TRP A 137 7.69 -5.11 -12.83
C TRP A 137 7.56 -3.76 -13.52
N VAL A 138 8.33 -2.77 -13.06
CA VAL A 138 8.43 -1.47 -13.73
C VAL A 138 9.86 -1.26 -14.19
N THR A 139 10.05 -1.06 -15.49
CA THR A 139 11.33 -0.66 -16.07
C THR A 139 11.42 0.86 -16.07
N THR A 140 12.55 1.44 -15.66
CA THR A 140 12.74 2.89 -15.69
C THR A 140 14.22 3.25 -15.81
N VAL A 141 14.49 4.48 -16.26
CA VAL A 141 15.83 5.06 -16.27
C VAL A 141 16.40 5.30 -14.87
N GLY A 142 15.55 5.35 -13.83
CA GLY A 142 15.95 5.45 -12.43
C GLY A 142 16.36 6.86 -11.97
N GLY A 143 16.87 6.98 -10.76
CA GLY A 143 17.25 8.25 -10.13
C GLY A 143 16.10 9.02 -9.47
N GLY A 144 14.89 8.48 -9.45
CA GLY A 144 13.70 9.17 -8.94
C GLY A 144 13.79 9.56 -7.46
N CYS A 145 14.56 8.85 -6.64
CA CYS A 145 14.68 9.17 -5.21
C CYS A 145 15.87 10.10 -4.90
N THR A 146 16.72 10.43 -5.87
CA THR A 146 17.98 11.17 -5.67
C THR A 146 18.06 12.46 -6.50
N VAL A 147 16.90 13.02 -6.88
CA VAL A 147 16.79 14.31 -7.58
C VAL A 147 16.02 15.27 -6.67
N PRO A 148 16.46 16.54 -6.51
CA PRO A 148 15.72 17.55 -5.76
C PRO A 148 14.29 17.71 -6.26
N SER A 149 13.35 18.04 -5.36
CA SER A 149 12.04 18.52 -5.80
C SER A 149 12.19 19.80 -6.64
N ALA A 150 11.35 19.93 -7.67
CA ALA A 150 11.40 21.10 -8.55
C ALA A 150 11.06 22.40 -7.80
N LYS A 151 10.38 22.29 -6.66
CA LYS A 151 9.94 23.40 -5.82
C LYS A 151 10.92 23.84 -4.73
N ALA A 152 11.94 23.04 -4.39
CA ALA A 152 12.88 23.39 -3.31
C ALA A 152 13.53 24.78 -3.48
N GLY A 153 13.60 25.31 -4.72
CA GLY A 153 14.20 26.61 -5.02
C GLY A 153 13.26 27.82 -5.20
N SER A 154 11.93 27.69 -5.08
CA SER A 154 10.98 28.80 -5.41
C SER A 154 10.40 29.53 -4.18
N PRO A 155 10.59 30.85 -3.99
CA PRO A 155 10.07 31.58 -2.82
C PRO A 155 8.57 31.37 -2.53
N ASP A 156 7.76 31.14 -3.57
CA ASP A 156 6.30 30.96 -3.47
C ASP A 156 5.90 29.56 -2.95
N TRP A 157 6.86 28.62 -2.84
CA TRP A 157 6.55 27.25 -2.42
C TRP A 157 6.02 27.19 -0.99
N GLN A 158 6.57 28.00 -0.08
CA GLN A 158 6.18 28.00 1.34
C GLN A 158 4.74 28.48 1.53
N ALA A 159 4.32 29.49 0.77
CA ALA A 159 2.95 30.01 0.81
C ALA A 159 1.90 28.98 0.34
N ARG A 160 2.34 27.99 -0.45
CA ARG A 160 1.48 26.96 -1.03
C ARG A 160 1.61 25.60 -0.37
N LEU A 161 2.51 25.45 0.60
CA LEU A 161 2.74 24.20 1.30
C LEU A 161 1.41 23.67 1.87
N ASN A 162 1.16 22.39 1.62
CA ASN A 162 -0.01 21.64 2.07
C ASN A 162 -1.37 22.17 1.58
N GLN A 163 -1.39 23.07 0.59
CA GLN A 163 -2.65 23.42 -0.07
C GLN A 163 -3.23 22.18 -0.77
N VAL A 164 -4.49 21.90 -0.51
CA VAL A 164 -5.21 20.77 -1.09
C VAL A 164 -6.19 21.27 -2.14
N SER A 165 -6.15 20.64 -3.30
CA SER A 165 -7.15 20.83 -4.35
C SER A 165 -7.77 19.49 -4.69
N GLY A 166 -9.07 19.43 -4.95
CA GLY A 166 -9.74 18.16 -5.18
C GLY A 166 -10.98 18.28 -6.04
N ARG A 167 -11.41 17.13 -6.54
CA ARG A 167 -12.63 16.96 -7.33
C ARG A 167 -13.29 15.64 -6.97
N GLN A 168 -14.61 15.68 -6.87
CA GLN A 168 -15.47 14.53 -6.77
C GLN A 168 -16.25 14.35 -8.08
N TRP A 169 -16.61 13.11 -8.38
CA TRP A 169 -17.50 12.76 -9.48
C TRP A 169 -18.68 11.99 -8.92
N ASN A 170 -19.91 12.40 -9.27
CA ASN A 170 -21.15 11.76 -8.80
C ASN A 170 -22.01 11.21 -9.94
N ARG A 171 -21.50 11.23 -11.18
CA ARG A 171 -22.24 10.79 -12.38
C ARG A 171 -21.33 10.00 -13.32
N GLY A 172 -21.96 9.11 -14.08
CA GLY A 172 -21.27 8.27 -15.07
C GLY A 172 -20.41 7.17 -14.45
N ALA A 173 -19.54 6.56 -15.25
CA ALA A 173 -18.70 5.44 -14.84
C ALA A 173 -17.68 5.75 -13.72
N GLN A 174 -17.54 7.02 -13.32
CA GLN A 174 -16.64 7.48 -12.26
C GLN A 174 -17.41 8.02 -11.05
N ALA A 175 -18.71 7.73 -10.93
CA ALA A 175 -19.60 8.31 -9.93
C ALA A 175 -19.22 8.05 -8.46
N ASP A 176 -18.18 7.27 -8.18
CA ASP A 176 -17.64 7.02 -6.85
C ASP A 176 -16.21 7.54 -6.66
N ARG A 177 -15.65 8.28 -7.62
CA ARG A 177 -14.26 8.74 -7.54
C ARG A 177 -14.14 10.06 -6.82
N ILE A 178 -13.09 10.18 -6.03
CA ILE A 178 -12.53 11.44 -5.56
C ILE A 178 -11.05 11.48 -5.93
N ARG A 179 -10.60 12.63 -6.40
CA ARG A 179 -9.20 12.90 -6.69
C ARG A 179 -8.78 14.14 -5.94
N LEU A 180 -7.67 14.06 -5.23
CA LEU A 180 -7.07 15.19 -4.55
C LEU A 180 -5.60 15.31 -4.92
N ARG A 181 -5.10 16.54 -4.89
CA ARG A 181 -3.70 16.90 -5.04
C ARG A 181 -3.29 17.75 -3.85
N ILE A 182 -2.17 17.39 -3.23
CA ILE A 182 -1.58 18.13 -2.11
C ILE A 182 -0.29 18.77 -2.60
N GLU A 183 -0.10 20.05 -2.32
CA GLU A 183 1.14 20.77 -2.62
C GLU A 183 2.22 20.42 -1.61
N HIS A 184 3.08 19.45 -1.95
CA HIS A 184 4.15 19.01 -1.06
C HIS A 184 5.39 18.56 -1.86
N PRO A 185 6.62 18.93 -1.46
CA PRO A 185 7.83 18.59 -2.20
C PRO A 185 8.13 17.08 -2.15
N MET A 186 7.82 16.42 -1.03
CA MET A 186 8.11 15.00 -0.80
C MET A 186 9.60 14.70 -0.96
N ASP A 187 10.46 15.49 -0.33
CA ASP A 187 11.91 15.29 -0.40
C ASP A 187 12.32 14.04 0.37
N THR A 188 13.23 13.26 -0.23
CA THR A 188 13.57 11.92 0.28
C THR A 188 14.69 11.90 1.31
N GLY A 189 15.39 13.02 1.52
CA GLY A 189 16.59 13.05 2.34
C GLY A 189 17.83 12.41 1.69
N LEU A 190 17.71 11.85 0.47
CA LEU A 190 18.82 11.17 -0.21
C LEU A 190 19.65 12.10 -1.11
N VAL A 191 19.21 13.35 -1.27
CA VAL A 191 19.96 14.38 -1.97
C VAL A 191 20.83 15.13 -0.97
N ALA A 192 22.12 15.27 -1.25
CA ALA A 192 23.06 15.95 -0.38
C ALA A 192 22.57 17.37 -0.04
N GLY A 193 22.45 17.66 1.27
CA GLY A 193 22.02 18.97 1.77
C GLY A 193 20.50 19.21 1.78
N ILE A 194 19.68 18.25 1.33
CA ILE A 194 18.21 18.34 1.38
C ILE A 194 17.71 17.31 2.40
N PRO A 195 17.13 17.72 3.55
CA PRO A 195 16.58 16.79 4.53
C PRO A 195 15.33 16.09 4.01
N ALA A 196 14.96 14.97 4.63
CA ALA A 196 13.69 14.30 4.34
C ALA A 196 12.52 15.20 4.77
N PHE A 197 11.59 15.44 3.85
CA PHE A 197 10.41 16.27 4.09
C PHE A 197 9.24 15.72 3.30
N HIS A 198 8.36 14.98 3.96
CA HIS A 198 7.25 14.23 3.35
C HIS A 198 5.96 14.37 4.15
N LEU A 199 4.82 14.17 3.47
CA LEU A 199 3.54 13.97 4.14
C LEU A 199 3.63 12.70 5.00
N ASP A 200 3.21 12.75 6.25
CA ASP A 200 3.25 11.60 7.16
C ASP A 200 1.88 10.90 7.16
N GLN A 201 0.80 11.66 7.36
CA GLN A 201 -0.55 11.11 7.43
C GLN A 201 -1.54 11.92 6.58
N VAL A 202 -2.44 11.22 5.90
CA VAL A 202 -3.63 11.79 5.24
C VAL A 202 -4.85 10.97 5.64
N GLU A 203 -5.92 11.62 6.06
CA GLU A 203 -7.22 11.01 6.35
C GLU A 203 -8.29 11.61 5.46
N LEU A 204 -9.18 10.75 4.97
CA LEU A 204 -10.41 11.14 4.29
C LEU A 204 -11.59 10.71 5.14
N LEU A 205 -12.51 11.63 5.39
CA LEU A 205 -13.70 11.43 6.19
C LEU A 205 -14.93 11.86 5.40
N ASP A 206 -16.06 11.20 5.68
CA ASP A 206 -17.34 11.63 5.14
C ASP A 206 -17.91 12.82 5.92
N ALA A 207 -19.07 13.31 5.48
CA ALA A 207 -19.77 14.42 6.12
C ALA A 207 -20.24 14.13 7.55
N ALA A 208 -20.33 12.87 7.96
CA ALA A 208 -20.68 12.45 9.33
C ALA A 208 -19.43 12.29 10.21
N GLY A 209 -18.23 12.48 9.67
CA GLY A 209 -16.96 12.27 10.36
C GLY A 209 -16.54 10.80 10.43
N GLN A 210 -17.21 9.90 9.71
CA GLN A 210 -16.76 8.52 9.56
C GLN A 210 -15.55 8.50 8.64
N ARG A 211 -14.47 7.84 9.07
CA ARG A 211 -13.27 7.74 8.25
C ARG A 211 -13.51 6.78 7.08
N LEU A 212 -13.22 7.28 5.88
CA LEU A 212 -13.26 6.54 4.63
C LEU A 212 -11.94 5.81 4.39
N MET A 213 -10.81 6.51 4.53
CA MET A 213 -9.50 5.92 4.32
C MET A 213 -8.45 6.72 5.09
N ARG A 214 -7.44 6.02 5.62
CA ARG A 214 -6.22 6.63 6.18
C ARG A 214 -5.02 6.22 5.34
N LEU A 215 -4.11 7.14 5.09
CA LEU A 215 -2.81 6.92 4.46
C LEU A 215 -1.72 7.25 5.48
N GLN A 216 -0.71 6.39 5.58
CA GLN A 216 0.59 6.68 6.18
C GLN A 216 1.60 6.66 5.05
N LEU A 217 2.29 7.76 4.81
CA LEU A 217 3.10 7.93 3.61
C LEU A 217 4.57 8.07 3.98
N HIS A 218 5.41 7.65 3.04
CA HIS A 218 6.85 7.80 3.11
C HIS A 218 7.38 8.62 1.94
N GLU A 219 8.66 8.94 2.02
CA GLU A 219 9.44 9.69 1.05
C GLU A 219 9.26 9.29 -0.42
N PRO A 220 9.09 7.99 -0.78
CA PRO A 220 8.97 7.58 -2.17
C PRO A 220 7.66 8.00 -2.85
N VAL A 221 6.68 8.54 -2.15
CA VAL A 221 5.49 9.11 -2.81
C VAL A 221 5.91 10.35 -3.63
N SER A 222 5.42 10.47 -4.87
CA SER A 222 5.84 11.53 -5.79
C SER A 222 5.54 12.95 -5.30
N GLU A 223 6.36 13.91 -5.75
CA GLU A 223 6.12 15.34 -5.53
C GLU A 223 4.70 15.76 -5.97
N ASN A 224 4.12 16.71 -5.24
CA ASN A 224 2.73 17.17 -5.37
C ASN A 224 1.76 15.98 -5.44
N PRO A 225 1.69 15.16 -4.36
CA PRO A 225 0.99 13.89 -4.39
C PRO A 225 -0.42 14.03 -4.93
N VAL A 226 -0.79 13.14 -5.85
CA VAL A 226 -2.16 13.01 -6.36
C VAL A 226 -2.69 11.66 -5.91
N PHE A 227 -3.78 11.67 -5.15
CA PHE A 227 -4.50 10.46 -4.76
C PHE A 227 -5.83 10.41 -5.48
N THR A 228 -6.15 9.27 -6.07
CA THR A 228 -7.49 8.94 -6.55
C THR A 228 -7.98 7.76 -5.73
N LEU A 229 -9.15 7.87 -5.14
CA LEU A 229 -9.78 6.75 -4.43
C LEU A 229 -11.24 6.61 -4.83
N ARG A 230 -11.81 5.46 -4.47
CA ARG A 230 -13.25 5.19 -4.59
C ARG A 230 -13.90 5.42 -3.23
N ARG A 231 -14.91 6.28 -3.14
CA ARG A 231 -15.67 6.56 -1.90
C ARG A 231 -16.77 5.54 -1.60
N GLY A 232 -16.93 4.54 -2.48
CA GLY A 232 -18.03 3.58 -2.40
C GLY A 232 -19.39 4.28 -2.54
N ALA A 233 -20.36 3.86 -1.73
CA ALA A 233 -21.72 4.40 -1.74
C ALA A 233 -21.86 5.72 -0.94
N VAL A 234 -20.79 6.20 -0.29
CA VAL A 234 -20.86 7.34 0.63
C VAL A 234 -21.07 8.64 -0.13
N ALA A 235 -22.20 9.32 0.11
CA ALA A 235 -22.59 10.57 -0.54
C ALA A 235 -22.16 11.82 0.24
N GLY A 236 -22.21 12.97 -0.44
CA GLY A 236 -21.87 14.26 0.14
C GLY A 236 -20.39 14.63 0.02
N PRO A 237 -19.98 15.74 0.66
CA PRO A 237 -18.61 16.21 0.64
C PRO A 237 -17.69 15.27 1.44
N VAL A 238 -16.42 15.29 1.08
CA VAL A 238 -15.35 14.56 1.78
C VAL A 238 -14.42 15.58 2.45
N GLU A 239 -14.20 15.42 3.74
CA GLU A 239 -13.21 16.17 4.49
C GLU A 239 -11.85 15.45 4.38
N VAL A 240 -10.79 16.21 4.12
CA VAL A 240 -9.42 15.73 4.01
C VAL A 240 -8.59 16.45 5.07
N ARG A 241 -7.85 15.71 5.88
CA ARG A 241 -6.93 16.27 6.87
C ARG A 241 -5.66 15.48 6.96
N GLY A 242 -4.60 16.08 7.47
CA GLY A 242 -3.32 15.40 7.61
C GLY A 242 -2.23 16.33 8.09
N TYR A 243 -1.00 15.81 8.09
CA TYR A 243 0.20 16.56 8.46
C TYR A 243 1.45 15.96 7.80
N ASP A 244 2.51 16.75 7.72
CA ASP A 244 3.85 16.32 7.28
C ASP A 244 4.76 15.93 8.46
N ASN A 245 5.92 15.36 8.17
CA ASN A 245 6.88 14.91 9.18
C ASN A 245 7.51 16.05 10.03
N ASN A 246 7.21 17.32 9.73
CA ASN A 246 7.56 18.47 10.56
C ASN A 246 6.36 18.99 11.39
N GLY A 247 5.20 18.34 11.28
CA GLY A 247 3.99 18.68 12.01
C GLY A 247 3.13 19.78 11.38
N ASN A 248 3.40 20.22 10.13
CA ASN A 248 2.54 21.20 9.49
C ASN A 248 1.24 20.51 9.06
N ALA A 249 0.13 20.87 9.70
CA ALA A 249 -1.17 20.29 9.42
C ALA A 249 -1.88 20.97 8.25
N PHE A 250 -2.81 20.24 7.64
CA PHE A 250 -3.74 20.78 6.64
C PHE A 250 -5.13 20.20 6.79
N HIS A 251 -6.10 20.94 6.26
CA HIS A 251 -7.50 20.56 6.22
C HIS A 251 -8.15 21.14 4.95
N ALA A 252 -9.00 20.35 4.30
CA ALA A 252 -9.75 20.79 3.13
C ALA A 252 -11.05 20.00 2.98
N ARG A 253 -12.06 20.69 2.45
CA ARG A 253 -13.35 20.09 2.09
C ARG A 253 -13.45 19.95 0.58
N ILE A 254 -13.72 18.75 0.10
CA ILE A 254 -13.94 18.46 -1.32
C ILE A 254 -15.44 18.29 -1.54
N ALA A 255 -16.03 19.22 -2.29
CA ALA A 255 -17.43 19.19 -2.62
C ALA A 255 -17.74 18.25 -3.82
N PRO A 256 -18.98 17.75 -3.91
CA PRO A 256 -19.44 16.88 -4.99
C PRO A 256 -19.36 17.50 -6.40
#